data_AF-A0A0H3PDF0-F1
#
_entry.id   AF-A0A0H3PDF0-F1
#
_cell.length_a   1.000
_cell.length_b   1.000
_cell.length_c   1.000
_cell.angle_alpha   90.00
_cell.angle_beta   90.00
_cell.angle_gamma   90.00
#
_symmetry.space_group_name_H-M   'P 1'
#
loop_
_entity.id
_entity.type
_entity.pdbx_description
1 polymer ?
#
loop_
_entity_poly.entity_id
_entity_poly.type
_entity_poly.pdbx_seq_one_letter_code
_entity_poly.pdbx_strand_id
1 'polypeptide(L)' 'MPKSISLFACKREKQIFNEFTGNNHASLAKKYDLSLQWIYKIVKRVQKEEIAERQSDMFS' A
#
# COMPACT_ATOMS: atom_id res chain seq x y z
N MET A 1 12.92 -17.36 -6.22
CA MET A 1 12.83 -16.13 -5.39
C MET A 1 11.94 -16.42 -4.18
N PRO A 2 12.34 -16.08 -2.94
CA PRO A 2 11.59 -16.49 -1.75
C PRO A 2 10.28 -15.69 -1.68
N LYS A 3 9.16 -16.35 -1.96
CA LYS A 3 7.80 -15.77 -2.00
C LYS A 3 7.29 -15.33 -0.62
N SER A 4 8.00 -15.64 0.47
CA SER A 4 7.55 -15.39 1.84
C SER A 4 7.76 -13.94 2.30
N ILE A 5 8.92 -13.34 2.03
CA ILE A 5 9.23 -11.95 2.47
C ILE A 5 8.29 -10.94 1.79
N SER A 6 7.96 -11.16 0.51
CA SER A 6 7.06 -10.28 -0.24
C SER A 6 5.61 -10.35 0.22
N LEU A 7 5.15 -11.51 0.71
CA LEU A 7 3.76 -11.68 1.14
C LEU A 7 3.45 -10.91 2.45
N PHE A 8 4.38 -10.93 3.40
CA PHE A 8 4.26 -10.16 4.65
C PHE A 8 4.33 -8.65 4.41
N ALA A 9 5.13 -8.21 3.43
CA ALA A 9 5.17 -6.82 3.01
C ALA A 9 3.80 -6.35 2.50
N CYS A 10 3.12 -7.14 1.66
CA CYS A 10 1.79 -6.79 1.14
C CYS A 10 0.75 -6.54 2.23
N LYS A 11 0.71 -7.35 3.30
CA LYS A 11 -0.30 -7.17 4.35
C LYS A 11 -0.09 -5.85 5.12
N ARG A 12 1.16 -5.52 5.45
CA ARG A 12 1.49 -4.24 6.11
C ARG A 12 1.18 -3.05 5.21
N GLU A 13 1.51 -3.14 3.92
CA GLU A 13 1.25 -2.09 2.94
C GLU A 13 -0.25 -1.82 2.74
N LYS A 14 -1.07 -2.89 2.67
CA LYS A 14 -2.54 -2.77 2.66
C LYS A 14 -3.06 -2.10 3.94
N GLN A 15 -2.51 -2.43 5.11
CA GLN A 15 -2.89 -1.78 6.36
C GLN A 15 -2.53 -0.28 6.37
N ILE A 16 -1.35 0.09 5.90
CA ILE A 16 -0.92 1.49 5.76
C ILE A 16 -1.88 2.25 4.82
N PHE A 17 -2.27 1.64 3.70
CA PHE A 17 -3.23 2.22 2.77
C PHE A 17 -4.63 2.36 3.37
N ASN A 18 -5.11 1.38 4.14
CA ASN A 18 -6.41 1.45 4.81
C ASN A 18 -6.47 2.56 5.88
N GLU A 19 -5.34 2.86 6.52
CA GLU A 19 -5.24 3.95 7.50
C GLU A 19 -4.94 5.33 6.84
N PHE A 20 -4.76 5.37 5.53
CA PHE A 20 -4.44 6.59 4.80
C PHE A 20 -5.68 7.44 4.54
N THR A 21 -5.63 8.72 4.97
CA THR A 21 -6.75 9.67 4.86
C THR A 21 -6.56 10.71 3.75
N GLY A 22 -5.50 10.61 2.94
CA GLY A 22 -5.19 11.57 1.87
C GLY A 22 -4.07 12.55 2.21
N ASN A 23 -3.99 12.99 3.48
CA ASN A 23 -3.02 14.01 3.93
C ASN A 23 -2.17 13.59 5.15
N ASN A 24 -2.34 12.37 5.68
CA ASN A 24 -1.67 11.90 6.90
C ASN A 24 -0.35 11.14 6.67
N HIS A 25 0.34 11.36 5.54
CA HIS A 25 1.59 10.67 5.19
C HIS A 25 2.66 10.76 6.29
N ALA A 26 2.83 11.94 6.89
CA ALA A 26 3.82 12.16 7.95
C ALA A 26 3.48 11.41 9.24
N SER A 27 2.19 11.28 9.57
CA SER A 27 1.72 10.52 10.72
C SER A 27 1.93 9.03 10.52
N LEU A 28 1.66 8.52 9.31
CA LEU A 28 1.93 7.12 8.96
C LEU A 28 3.43 6.81 8.95
N ALA A 29 4.26 7.71 8.42
CA ALA A 29 5.71 7.57 8.44
C ALA A 29 6.23 7.35 9.88
N LYS A 30 5.77 8.16 10.83
CA LYS A 30 6.10 8.01 12.26
C LYS A 30 5.54 6.73 12.87
N LYS A 31 4.28 6.38 12.57
CA LYS A 31 3.60 5.20 13.14
C LYS A 31 4.26 3.88 12.72
N TYR A 32 4.76 3.81 11.49
CA TYR A 32 5.31 2.59 10.90
C TYR A 32 6.84 2.57 10.82
N ASP A 33 7.51 3.61 11.34
CA ASP A 33 8.97 3.80 11.24
C ASP A 33 9.48 3.71 9.79
N LEU A 34 8.78 4.41 8.89
CA LEU A 34 9.09 4.44 7.46
C LEU A 34 9.39 5.87 7.02
N SER A 35 10.16 6.01 5.95
CA SER A 35 10.37 7.32 5.35
C SER A 35 9.09 7.82 4.67
N LEU A 36 8.91 9.14 4.65
CA LEU A 36 7.77 9.78 3.99
C LEU A 36 7.64 9.36 2.52
N GLN A 37 8.79 9.28 1.83
CA GLN A 37 8.88 8.82 0.44
C GLN A 37 8.40 7.38 0.27
N TRP A 38 8.66 6.52 1.26
CA TRP A 38 8.17 5.14 1.26
C TRP A 38 6.65 5.07 1.40
N ILE A 39 6.05 5.88 2.28
CA ILE A 39 4.58 5.95 2.41
C ILE A 39 3.94 6.37 1.08
N TYR A 40 4.48 7.36 0.39
CA TYR A 40 4.00 7.74 -0.95
C TYR A 40 4.06 6.58 -1.95
N LYS A 41 5.15 5.80 -1.95
CA LYS A 41 5.29 4.62 -2.83
C LYS A 41 4.26 3.55 -2.50
N ILE A 42 4.05 3.26 -1.22
CA ILE A 42 3.05 2.29 -0.74
C ILE A 42 1.66 2.69 -1.23
N VAL A 43 1.25 3.94 -0.96
CA VAL A 43 -0.08 4.43 -1.33
C VAL A 43 -0.31 4.30 -2.83
N LYS A 44 0.64 4.75 -3.66
CA LYS A 44 0.54 4.64 -5.12
C LYS A 44 0.46 3.19 -5.60
N ARG A 45 1.23 2.29 -4.98
CA ARG A 45 1.27 0.89 -5.38
C ARG A 45 -0.03 0.17 -5.04
N VAL A 46 -0.49 0.28 -3.80
CA VAL A 46 -1.74 -0.37 -3.35
C VAL A 46 -2.94 0.18 -4.09
N GLN A 47 -2.99 1.50 -4.34
CA GLN A 47 -4.05 2.11 -5.16
C GLN A 47 -4.10 1.51 -6.58
N LYS A 48 -2.94 1.31 -7.21
CA LYS A 48 -2.87 0.68 -8.54
C LYS A 48 -3.33 -0.78 -8.50
N GLU A 49 -2.95 -1.52 -7.47
CA GLU A 49 -3.38 -2.91 -7.25
C GLU A 49 -4.91 -2.97 -7.07
N GLU A 50 -5.51 -2.12 -6.23
CA GLU A 50 -6.98 -2.09 -6.05
C GLU A 50 -7.73 -1.71 -7.33
N ILE A 51 -7.21 -0.73 -8.09
CA ILE A 51 -7.81 -0.35 -9.37
C ILE A 51 -7.71 -1.51 -10.36
N ALA A 52 -6.57 -2.21 -10.42
CA ALA A 52 -6.40 -3.37 -11.29
C ALA A 52 -7.33 -4.53 -10.90
N GLU A 53 -7.47 -4.82 -9.61
CA GLU A 53 -8.41 -5.83 -9.08
C GLU A 53 -9.87 -5.47 -9.43
N ARG A 54 -10.26 -4.19 -9.32
CA ARG A 54 -11.61 -3.75 -9.73
C ARG A 54 -11.80 -3.75 -11.25
N GLN A 55 -10.75 -3.41 -12.01
CA GLN A 55 -10.81 -3.32 -13.47
C GLN A 55 -10.83 -4.70 -14.14
N SER A 56 -10.26 -5.74 -13.52
CA SER A 56 -10.35 -7.10 -14.08
C SER A 56 -11.78 -7.63 -14.19
N ASP A 57 -12.71 -7.08 -13.41
CA ASP A 57 -14.14 -7.42 -13.47
C ASP A 57 -14.88 -6.71 -14.62
N MET A 58 -14.25 -5.75 -15.31
CA MET A 58 -14.89 -4.97 -16.38
C MET A 58 -14.88 -5.68 -17.75
N PHE A 59 -14.14 -6.79 -17.89
CA PHE A 59 -14.03 -7.57 -19.13
C PHE A 59 -14.32 -9.08 -18.92
N SER A 60 -14.98 -9.43 -17.81
CA SER A 60 -15.42 -10.81 -17.51
C SER A 60 -16.88 -11.03 -17.91
#